data_AF-A0A969JYB8-F1
#
_entry.id   AF-A0A969JYB8-F1
#
_cell.length_a   1.000
_cell.length_b   1.000
_cell.length_c   1.000
_cell.angle_alpha   90.00
_cell.angle_beta   90.00
_cell.angle_gamma   90.00
#
_symmetry.space_group_name_H-M   'P 1'
#
loop_
_entity.id
_entity.type
_entity.pdbx_description
1 polymer ?
#
loop_
_entity_poly.entity_id
_entity_poly.type
_entity_poly.pdbx_seq_one_letter_code
_entity_poly.pdbx_strand_id
1 'polypeptide(L)'
;LRQEFVNELVPLLHALELELPDPDLHYDEESGNWLSGEIDWDEFWQVVKGNGPMNAERLQARQEAHDNGRWVREALAAYAGNQ
;
A
#
# COMPACT_ATOMS: atom_id res chain seq x y z
N LEU A 1 -11.84 -7.05 -8.58
CA LEU A 1 -10.75 -6.56 -7.71
C LEU A 1 -11.16 -5.38 -6.83
N ARG A 2 -11.10 -4.10 -7.22
CA ARG A 2 -11.43 -3.00 -6.27
C ARG A 2 -12.89 -3.05 -5.80
N GLN A 3 -13.84 -3.12 -6.72
CA GLN A 3 -15.26 -3.19 -6.40
C GLN A 3 -15.59 -4.40 -5.52
N GLU A 4 -15.02 -5.55 -5.88
CA GLU A 4 -15.14 -6.82 -5.14
C GLU A 4 -14.58 -6.69 -3.71
N PHE A 5 -13.39 -6.11 -3.55
CA PHE A 5 -12.79 -5.84 -2.24
C PHE A 5 -13.66 -4.92 -1.37
N VAL A 6 -14.25 -3.87 -1.97
CA VAL A 6 -15.18 -2.98 -1.26
C VAL A 6 -16.43 -3.75 -0.82
N ASN A 7 -17.02 -4.54 -1.72
CA ASN A 7 -18.20 -5.35 -1.40
C ASN A 7 -17.94 -6.36 -0.27
N GLU A 8 -16.74 -6.93 -0.21
CA GLU A 8 -16.36 -7.89 0.82
C GLU A 8 -16.04 -7.23 2.16
N LEU A 9 -15.34 -6.10 2.17
CA LEU A 9 -14.88 -5.47 3.42
C LEU A 9 -15.92 -4.59 4.09
N VAL A 10 -16.75 -3.87 3.35
CA VAL A 10 -17.72 -2.93 3.95
C VAL A 10 -18.66 -3.63 4.94
N PRO A 11 -19.25 -4.81 4.64
CA PRO A 11 -20.06 -5.55 5.61
C PRO A 11 -19.27 -5.99 6.84
N LEU A 12 -18.00 -6.38 6.69
CA LEU A 12 -17.15 -6.78 7.80
C LEU A 12 -16.83 -5.60 8.73
N LEU A 13 -16.58 -4.41 8.17
CA LEU A 13 -16.31 -3.20 8.94
C LEU A 13 -17.57 -2.73 9.68
N HIS A 14 -18.74 -2.76 9.04
CA HIS A 14 -20.01 -2.46 9.70
C HIS A 14 -20.34 -3.45 10.81
N ALA A 15 -20.03 -4.75 10.63
CA ALA A 15 -20.19 -5.76 11.68
C ALA A 15 -19.26 -5.53 12.89
N LEU A 16 -18.14 -4.84 12.68
CA LEU A 16 -17.21 -4.39 13.73
C LEU A 16 -17.57 -3.01 14.28
N GLU A 17 -18.69 -2.41 13.86
CA GLU A 17 -19.13 -1.07 14.25
C GLU A 17 -18.10 0.02 13.91
N LEU A 18 -17.32 -0.18 12.83
CA LEU A 18 -16.36 0.80 12.34
C LEU A 18 -17.01 1.73 11.32
N GLU A 19 -16.78 3.04 11.50
CA GLU A 19 -17.17 4.06 10.54
C GLU A 19 -16.09 4.21 9.45
N LEU A 20 -16.53 4.15 8.19
CA LEU A 20 -15.68 4.38 7.03
C LEU A 20 -15.64 5.88 6.71
N PRO A 21 -14.45 6.46 6.47
CA PRO A 21 -14.31 7.88 6.15
C PRO A 21 -14.65 8.16 4.67
N ASP A 22 -15.82 7.71 4.23
CA ASP A 22 -16.36 7.96 2.88
C ASP A 22 -17.84 8.34 2.99
N PRO A 23 -18.18 9.64 2.88
CA PRO A 23 -19.56 10.10 3.04
C PRO A 23 -20.49 9.67 1.90
N ASP A 24 -19.94 9.33 0.73
CA ASP A 24 -20.70 8.91 -0.43
C ASP A 24 -20.90 7.38 -0.49
N LEU A 25 -20.34 6.65 0.48
CA LEU A 25 -20.46 5.19 0.57
C LEU A 25 -21.90 4.77 0.83
N HIS A 26 -22.48 4.00 -0.08
CA HIS A 26 -23.82 3.45 0.09
C HIS A 26 -23.97 2.09 -0.61
N TYR A 27 -24.95 1.31 -0.15
CA TYR A 27 -25.32 0.06 -0.82
C TYR A 27 -26.35 0.35 -1.90
N ASP A 28 -26.06 -0.09 -3.12
CA ASP A 28 -26.97 -0.03 -4.24
C ASP A 28 -27.68 -1.39 -4.42
N GLU A 29 -28.98 -1.42 -4.16
CA GLU A 29 -29.80 -2.62 -4.25
C GLU A 29 -29.95 -3.14 -5.70
N GLU A 30 -29.86 -2.27 -6.71
CA GLU A 30 -30.04 -2.66 -8.11
C GLU A 30 -28.83 -3.45 -8.63
N SER A 31 -27.62 -2.97 -8.35
CA SER A 31 -26.39 -3.66 -8.75
C SER A 31 -25.89 -4.68 -7.72
N GLY A 32 -26.39 -4.64 -6.48
CA GLY A 32 -25.93 -5.47 -5.37
C GLY A 32 -24.52 -5.12 -4.88
N ASN A 33 -24.08 -3.88 -5.09
CA ASN A 33 -22.72 -3.43 -4.78
C ASN A 33 -22.73 -2.29 -3.77
N TRP A 34 -21.64 -2.19 -3.00
CA TRP A 34 -21.30 -1.00 -2.24
C TRP A 34 -20.59 -0.01 -3.17
N LEU A 35 -21.20 1.14 -3.42
CA LEU A 35 -20.64 2.20 -4.25
C LEU A 35 -19.85 3.16 -3.35
N SER A 36 -18.57 3.37 -3.69
CA SER A 36 -17.67 4.28 -2.97
C SER A 36 -17.59 5.64 -3.66
N GLY A 37 -17.22 6.66 -2.89
CA GLY A 37 -16.96 8.01 -3.39
C GLY A 37 -15.77 8.09 -4.36
N GLU A 38 -15.57 9.29 -4.90
CA GLU A 38 -14.44 9.54 -5.80
C GLU A 38 -13.10 9.49 -5.05
N ILE A 39 -12.11 8.85 -5.68
CA ILE A 39 -10.74 8.80 -5.14
C ILE A 39 -10.01 10.08 -5.52
N ASP A 40 -9.22 10.61 -4.59
CA ASP A 40 -8.22 11.63 -4.90
C ASP A 40 -7.08 11.00 -5.75
N TRP A 41 -7.26 11.06 -7.06
CA TRP A 41 -6.29 10.52 -8.01
C TRP A 41 -5.03 11.39 -8.11
N ASP A 42 -5.12 12.68 -7.75
CA ASP A 42 -3.97 13.57 -7.75
C ASP A 42 -3.01 13.19 -6.62
N GLU A 43 -3.52 12.96 -5.40
CA GLU A 43 -2.75 12.42 -4.28
C GLU A 43 -2.13 11.07 -4.66
N PHE A 44 -2.92 10.15 -5.21
CA PHE A 44 -2.44 8.84 -5.63
C PHE A 44 -1.20 8.95 -6.53
N TRP A 45 -1.25 9.80 -7.56
CA TRP A 45 -0.13 9.97 -8.48
C TRP A 45 1.04 10.73 -7.87
N GLN A 46 0.83 11.65 -6.92
CA GLN A 46 1.92 12.27 -6.15
C GLN A 46 2.70 11.20 -5.37
N VAL A 47 2.00 10.32 -4.65
CA VAL A 47 2.62 9.24 -3.87
C VAL A 47 3.39 8.27 -4.76
N VAL A 48 2.81 7.85 -5.89
CA VAL A 48 3.46 6.95 -6.86
C VAL A 48 4.74 7.57 -7.41
N LYS A 49 4.76 8.89 -7.66
CA LYS A 49 5.93 9.62 -8.18
C LYS A 49 7.02 9.89 -7.13
N GLY A 50 6.81 9.50 -5.88
CA GLY A 50 7.81 9.69 -4.82
C GLY A 50 7.55 10.90 -3.91
N ASN A 51 6.43 11.60 -4.08
CA ASN A 51 6.09 12.80 -3.30
C ASN A 51 5.06 12.53 -2.20
N GLY A 52 4.97 11.29 -1.73
CA GLY A 52 4.11 10.93 -0.62
C GLY A 52 4.80 11.08 0.74
N PRO A 53 4.05 10.88 1.83
CA PRO A 53 4.46 11.26 3.18
C PRO A 53 5.66 10.47 3.74
N MET A 54 6.00 9.32 3.15
CA MET A 54 7.11 8.47 3.63
C MET A 54 8.02 7.96 2.51
N ASN A 55 7.92 8.51 1.30
CA ASN A 55 8.66 7.97 0.15
C ASN A 55 10.16 8.14 0.32
N ALA A 56 10.59 9.31 0.79
CA ALA A 56 12.00 9.62 1.03
C ALA A 56 12.59 8.73 2.13
N GLU A 57 11.92 8.61 3.26
CA GLU A 57 12.36 7.81 4.41
C GLU A 57 12.44 6.32 4.05
N ARG A 58 11.46 5.79 3.30
CA ARG A 58 11.48 4.39 2.85
C ARG A 58 12.64 4.10 1.92
N LEU A 59 12.91 5.01 0.98
CA LEU A 59 14.03 4.85 0.06
C LEU A 59 15.36 4.95 0.80
N GLN A 60 15.50 5.94 1.70
CA GLN A 60 16.69 6.13 2.53
C GLN A 60 16.96 4.88 3.37
N ALA A 61 15.97 4.36 4.10
CA ALA A 61 16.13 3.16 4.91
C ALA A 61 16.59 1.95 4.08
N ARG A 62 16.10 1.83 2.84
CA ARG A 62 16.55 0.76 1.92
C ARG A 62 17.97 0.98 1.43
N GLN A 63 18.35 2.20 1.08
CA GLN A 63 19.71 2.57 0.68
C GLN A 63 20.69 2.32 1.81
N GLU A 64 20.40 2.80 3.02
CA GLU A 64 21.22 2.58 4.21
C GLU A 64 21.40 1.09 4.52
N ALA A 65 20.33 0.30 4.51
CA ALA A 65 20.42 -1.14 4.72
C ALA A 65 21.27 -1.82 3.63
N HIS A 66 21.17 -1.37 2.38
CA HIS A 66 22.01 -1.86 1.31
C HIS A 66 23.47 -1.49 1.55
N ASP A 67 23.79 -0.23 1.77
CA ASP A 67 25.17 0.25 1.93
C ASP A 67 25.85 -0.30 3.18
N ASN A 68 25.17 -0.29 4.32
CA ASN A 68 25.68 -0.85 5.57
C ASN A 68 25.87 -2.37 5.48
N GLY A 69 25.02 -3.06 4.70
CA GLY A 69 25.14 -4.50 4.44
C GLY A 69 26.15 -4.89 3.35
N ARG A 70 26.88 -3.93 2.76
CA ARG A 70 27.81 -4.17 1.65
C ARG A 70 28.86 -5.22 1.97
N TRP A 71 29.51 -5.09 3.13
CA TRP A 71 30.58 -6.00 3.55
C TRP A 71 30.10 -7.45 3.65
N VAL A 72 28.85 -7.69 4.06
CA VAL A 72 28.26 -9.04 4.13
C VAL A 72 28.17 -9.64 2.73
N ARG A 73 27.68 -8.85 1.77
CA ARG A 73 27.56 -9.30 0.38
C ARG A 73 28.93 -9.60 -0.23
N GLU A 74 29.92 -8.74 0.04
CA GLU A 74 31.30 -8.93 -0.41
C GLU A 74 31.94 -10.18 0.22
N ALA A 75 31.74 -10.39 1.53
CA ALA A 75 32.25 -11.57 2.23
C ALA A 75 31.65 -12.88 1.70
N LEU A 76 30.32 -12.91 1.46
CA LEU A 76 29.65 -14.08 0.89
C LEU A 76 30.11 -14.36 -0.55
N ALA A 77 30.28 -13.33 -1.37
CA ALA A 77 30.78 -13.47 -2.74
C ALA A 77 32.22 -14.02 -2.75
N ALA A 78 33.09 -13.53 -1.88
CA ALA A 78 34.46 -14.01 -1.76
C ALA A 78 34.53 -15.47 -1.29
N TYR A 79 33.69 -15.86 -0.32
CA TYR A 79 33.60 -17.25 0.13
C TYR A 79 33.14 -18.19 -0.98
N ALA A 80 32.10 -17.80 -1.74
CA ALA A 80 31.59 -18.60 -2.84
C ALA A 80 32.60 -18.79 -3.98
N GLY A 81 33.47 -17.80 -4.24
CA GLY A 81 34.54 -17.91 -5.24
C GLY A 81 35.75 -18.75 -4.82
N ASN A 82 35.86 -19.09 -3.53
CA ASN A 82 36.94 -19.91 -2.98
C ASN A 82 36.53 -21.40 -2.76
N GLN A 83 35.29 -21.77 -3.10
CA GLN A 83 34.85 -23.18 -3.22
C GLN A 83 35.04 -23.67 -4.65
#